data_AF-F0NFT1-F1
#
_entry.id   AF-F0NFT1-F1
#
_cell.length_a   1.000
_cell.length_b   1.000
_cell.length_c   1.000
_cell.angle_alpha   90.00
_cell.angle_beta   90.00
_cell.angle_gamma   90.00
#
_symmetry.space_group_name_H-M   'P 1'
#
loop_
_entity.id
_entity.type
_entity.pdbx_description
1 polymer ?
#
loop_
_entity_poly.entity_id
_entity_poly.type
_entity_poly.pdbx_seq_one_letter_code
_entity_poly.pdbx_strand_id
1 'polypeptide(L)'
;MKKLLILIILIPLLLMNNTFHANTSMTIKHVIIIIEENHSFDNLFGTYPFGYPPIINNITLSVMWPDGLYDNYIQLENTKNGVLDWISVPTIPWLPLSYSHPYYANAYDTVDPSEGWTVYHGDYWLGKPIGFVFYSGTQSMAYFSYQQAGILWDYAEEYTLADAYFSPVLGLTEPNRVAYLTGFPPDFFSDETYNVVPFNETIMYQLEKGNISWGYFVYNINGIPWPLTAFTGINMTYIYDLSVFFKDLDNGSLPAVSWVMFLGGNSDKYDMHPPYNVTASEMELVKVINAVMESKSWNSSVIFITFDEGGGYYDHIAPPAINYYGLGQRVPLLIISPYAKEGYVDNYTISGYTLLAFIDYNWHLPWLTKYVENSDLQGLLQAFNFSSKPRSPIILSPSNWTYPIPLQNPIHYGYIAVVTNDYKSYTTVYPAPSLQYLLPLEIVGIILIIVRKKLLTPIGLIVLLIVLGISTYYYTFYNLYSFIAEFYLYSSLIGVIGGTALLVRERKK
;
A
#
# COMPACT_ATOMS: atom_id res chain seq x y z
N MET A 1 -71.88 -39.31 -21.43
CA MET A 1 -71.59 -37.85 -21.35
C MET A 1 -70.77 -37.56 -20.10
N LYS A 2 -69.75 -36.71 -20.24
CA LYS A 2 -68.87 -36.09 -19.22
C LYS A 2 -69.25 -36.26 -17.73
N LYS A 3 -68.35 -36.85 -16.94
CA LYS A 3 -67.83 -36.21 -15.72
C LYS A 3 -66.30 -36.32 -15.73
N LEU A 4 -65.65 -35.16 -15.60
CA LEU A 4 -64.20 -34.99 -15.69
C LEU A 4 -63.63 -35.12 -14.28
N LEU A 5 -62.78 -36.13 -14.01
CA LEU A 5 -62.00 -36.17 -12.77
C LEU A 5 -60.69 -35.42 -13.00
N ILE A 6 -60.56 -34.24 -12.41
CA ILE A 6 -59.30 -33.49 -12.41
C ILE A 6 -58.44 -34.05 -11.29
N LEU A 7 -57.39 -34.79 -11.64
CA LEU A 7 -56.39 -35.26 -10.69
C LEU A 7 -55.38 -34.12 -10.43
N ILE A 8 -55.61 -33.33 -9.39
CA ILE A 8 -54.63 -32.35 -8.92
C ILE A 8 -53.48 -33.11 -8.24
N ILE A 9 -52.41 -33.34 -8.99
CA ILE A 9 -51.15 -33.81 -8.41
C ILE A 9 -50.49 -32.60 -7.73
N LEU A 10 -50.61 -32.53 -6.40
CA LEU A 10 -49.72 -31.67 -5.61
C LEU A 10 -48.30 -32.24 -5.71
N ILE A 11 -47.50 -31.66 -6.60
CA ILE A 11 -46.05 -31.76 -6.51
C ILE A 11 -45.64 -30.87 -5.32
N PRO A 12 -44.99 -31.40 -4.28
CA PRO A 12 -44.30 -30.55 -3.32
C PRO A 12 -43.15 -29.89 -4.09
N LEU A 13 -43.19 -28.57 -4.23
CA LEU A 13 -42.00 -27.82 -4.65
C LEU A 13 -40.94 -28.05 -3.58
N LEU A 14 -40.01 -28.98 -3.85
CA LEU A 14 -38.73 -28.98 -3.17
C LEU A 14 -38.04 -27.69 -3.57
N LEU A 15 -38.14 -26.69 -2.70
CA LEU A 15 -37.16 -25.62 -2.61
C LEU A 15 -35.85 -26.26 -2.12
N MET A 16 -35.20 -26.98 -3.02
CA MET A 16 -33.76 -27.16 -2.93
C MET A 16 -33.16 -25.76 -3.06
N ASN A 17 -32.78 -25.18 -1.92
CA ASN A 17 -31.72 -24.19 -1.88
C ASN A 17 -30.46 -24.91 -2.38
N ASN A 18 -30.33 -25.03 -3.70
CA ASN A 18 -29.07 -25.30 -4.34
C ASN A 18 -28.21 -24.07 -4.09
N THR A 19 -27.51 -24.06 -2.95
CA THR A 19 -26.30 -23.27 -2.79
C THR A 19 -25.34 -23.75 -3.87
N PHE A 20 -25.37 -23.04 -5.01
CA PHE A 20 -24.39 -23.18 -6.05
C PHE A 20 -23.05 -22.77 -5.42
N HIS A 21 -22.35 -23.74 -4.83
CA HIS A 21 -20.95 -23.56 -4.48
C HIS A 21 -20.24 -23.39 -5.80
N ALA A 22 -19.91 -22.15 -6.13
CA ALA A 22 -19.15 -21.81 -7.32
C ALA A 22 -17.88 -22.67 -7.35
N ASN A 23 -17.65 -23.32 -8.49
CA ASN A 23 -16.47 -24.15 -8.65
C ASN A 23 -15.22 -23.28 -8.56
N THR A 24 -14.20 -23.77 -7.87
CA THR A 24 -13.00 -23.00 -7.54
C THR A 24 -11.75 -23.68 -8.10
N SER A 25 -10.80 -22.88 -8.60
CA SER A 25 -9.50 -23.38 -9.08
C SER A 25 -8.65 -23.96 -7.95
N MET A 26 -8.82 -23.44 -6.74
CA MET A 26 -8.05 -23.80 -5.54
C MET A 26 -8.99 -24.32 -4.44
N THR A 27 -8.43 -24.80 -3.31
CA THR A 27 -9.25 -25.20 -2.15
C THR A 27 -9.82 -23.99 -1.39
N ILE A 28 -9.42 -22.77 -1.75
CA ILE A 28 -9.90 -21.52 -1.20
C ILE A 28 -11.34 -21.24 -1.65
N LYS A 29 -12.24 -21.11 -0.67
CA LYS A 29 -13.65 -20.74 -0.84
C LYS A 29 -13.98 -19.36 -0.29
N HIS A 30 -13.08 -18.79 0.51
CA HIS A 30 -13.23 -17.49 1.14
C HIS A 30 -11.93 -16.71 1.00
N VAL A 31 -11.99 -15.56 0.32
CA VAL A 31 -10.93 -14.55 0.29
C VAL A 31 -11.36 -13.42 1.21
N ILE A 32 -10.58 -13.18 2.27
CA ILE A 32 -10.74 -12.05 3.17
C ILE A 32 -9.63 -11.05 2.82
N ILE A 33 -9.97 -9.81 2.52
CA ILE A 33 -9.01 -8.72 2.27
C ILE A 33 -9.20 -7.69 3.37
N ILE A 34 -8.13 -7.44 4.11
CA ILE A 34 -8.02 -6.38 5.10
C ILE A 34 -7.06 -5.35 4.54
N ILE A 35 -7.49 -4.09 4.52
CA ILE A 35 -6.69 -2.95 4.08
C ILE A 35 -6.63 -1.97 5.26
N GLU A 36 -5.47 -1.94 5.89
CA GLU A 36 -5.06 -0.95 6.90
C GLU A 36 -4.57 0.33 6.17
N GLU A 37 -4.23 1.37 6.91
CA GLU A 37 -3.90 2.72 6.44
C GLU A 37 -2.41 3.06 6.60
N ASN A 38 -1.85 3.65 5.55
CA ASN A 38 -0.76 4.63 5.64
C ASN A 38 0.54 4.12 6.29
N HIS A 39 1.04 2.95 5.87
CA HIS A 39 2.35 2.43 6.28
C HIS A 39 3.15 1.78 5.14
N SER A 40 4.37 2.28 4.93
CA SER A 40 5.34 1.68 4.01
C SER A 40 5.90 0.34 4.50
N PHE A 41 6.46 -0.47 3.59
CA PHE A 41 7.12 -1.72 3.97
C PHE A 41 8.29 -1.49 4.93
N ASP A 42 9.20 -0.57 4.60
CA ASP A 42 10.36 -0.30 5.46
C ASP A 42 9.98 0.27 6.85
N ASN A 43 8.84 0.95 6.98
CA ASN A 43 8.37 1.47 8.27
C ASN A 43 7.97 0.35 9.25
N LEU A 44 7.30 -0.70 8.79
CA LEU A 44 6.84 -1.80 9.65
C LEU A 44 7.76 -3.02 9.64
N PHE A 45 8.33 -3.37 8.48
CA PHE A 45 9.12 -4.58 8.27
C PHE A 45 10.56 -4.30 7.81
N GLY A 46 10.99 -3.05 7.69
CA GLY A 46 12.36 -2.76 7.25
C GLY A 46 13.44 -3.35 8.18
N THR A 47 13.16 -3.41 9.49
CA THR A 47 14.10 -4.06 10.43
C THR A 47 13.84 -5.54 10.64
N TYR A 48 12.83 -6.13 9.99
CA TYR A 48 12.50 -7.56 10.12
C TYR A 48 13.59 -8.45 9.49
N PRO A 49 13.90 -9.62 10.06
CA PRO A 49 13.41 -10.17 11.34
C PRO A 49 14.35 -9.87 12.52
N PHE A 50 15.23 -8.87 12.39
CA PHE A 50 16.26 -8.55 13.38
C PHE A 50 15.74 -7.65 14.50
N GLY A 51 15.06 -6.56 14.14
CA GLY A 51 14.49 -5.56 15.03
C GLY A 51 15.48 -4.67 15.79
N TYR A 52 14.92 -3.81 16.63
CA TYR A 52 15.64 -3.05 17.63
C TYR A 52 14.98 -3.20 19.02
N PRO A 53 15.75 -3.53 20.08
CA PRO A 53 17.14 -4.01 20.02
C PRO A 53 17.24 -5.34 19.24
N PRO A 54 18.38 -5.66 18.61
CA PRO A 54 18.47 -6.83 17.72
C PRO A 54 18.26 -8.16 18.45
N ILE A 55 17.49 -9.07 17.84
CA ILE A 55 17.25 -10.41 18.36
C ILE A 55 18.34 -11.37 17.88
N ILE A 56 19.09 -11.93 18.83
CA ILE A 56 20.14 -12.92 18.55
C ILE A 56 19.51 -14.30 18.42
N ASN A 57 19.83 -15.02 17.34
CA ASN A 57 19.30 -16.35 17.02
C ASN A 57 17.76 -16.40 16.87
N ASN A 58 17.13 -15.35 16.31
CA ASN A 58 15.74 -15.48 15.85
C ASN A 58 15.63 -16.68 14.88
N ILE A 59 14.62 -17.53 15.04
CA ILE A 59 14.36 -18.67 14.16
C ILE A 59 14.19 -18.23 12.71
N THR A 60 13.65 -17.04 12.50
CA THR A 60 13.44 -16.39 11.19
C THR A 60 14.75 -16.04 10.50
N LEU A 61 15.80 -15.68 11.25
CA LEU A 61 17.15 -15.51 10.70
C LEU A 61 17.77 -16.82 10.19
N SER A 62 17.22 -17.97 10.59
CA SER A 62 17.64 -19.27 10.07
C SER A 62 16.91 -19.66 8.77
N VAL A 63 15.93 -18.87 8.33
CA VAL A 63 15.16 -19.10 7.08
C VAL A 63 15.23 -17.93 6.09
N MET A 64 15.56 -16.72 6.53
CA MET A 64 15.57 -15.52 5.68
C MET A 64 16.90 -14.77 5.73
N TRP A 65 17.26 -14.18 4.59
CA TRP A 65 18.28 -13.12 4.48
C TRP A 65 17.70 -12.05 3.54
N PRO A 66 16.92 -11.09 4.05
CA PRO A 66 16.31 -10.06 3.22
C PRO A 66 17.39 -9.18 2.60
N ASP A 67 17.32 -8.99 1.28
CA ASP A 67 18.13 -8.01 0.56
C ASP A 67 17.57 -6.59 0.77
N GLY A 68 18.39 -5.57 0.58
CA GLY A 68 17.91 -4.18 0.49
C GLY A 68 17.83 -3.37 1.79
N LEU A 69 18.18 -3.90 2.97
CA LEU A 69 18.39 -3.06 4.19
C LEU A 69 19.58 -3.47 5.07
N TYR A 70 20.06 -4.72 4.98
CA TYR A 70 21.26 -5.19 5.69
C TYR A 70 22.05 -6.17 4.81
N ASP A 71 23.35 -5.94 4.64
CA ASP A 71 24.24 -6.94 4.05
C ASP A 71 24.47 -8.13 5.02
N ASN A 72 24.30 -7.92 6.34
CA ASN A 72 24.43 -8.94 7.40
C ASN A 72 24.04 -8.42 8.80
N TYR A 73 23.78 -9.36 9.73
CA TYR A 73 23.58 -9.13 11.18
C TYR A 73 24.62 -8.19 11.82
N ILE A 74 25.88 -8.26 11.40
CA ILE A 74 26.99 -7.51 12.01
C ILE A 74 26.85 -6.01 11.74
N GLN A 75 26.23 -5.58 10.64
CA GLN A 75 25.93 -4.16 10.41
C GLN A 75 25.01 -3.60 11.50
N LEU A 76 23.91 -4.31 11.78
CA LEU A 76 22.95 -3.90 12.79
C LEU A 76 23.54 -3.93 14.21
N GLU A 77 24.31 -4.97 14.56
CA GLU A 77 24.98 -5.07 15.88
C GLU A 77 25.96 -3.91 16.14
N ASN A 78 26.57 -3.35 15.08
CA ASN A 78 27.47 -2.20 15.18
C ASN A 78 26.77 -0.83 15.16
N THR A 79 25.45 -0.77 14.92
CA THR A 79 24.71 0.51 14.95
C THR A 79 24.69 1.10 16.36
N LYS A 80 25.23 2.30 16.53
CA LYS A 80 25.21 2.97 17.84
C LYS A 80 23.82 3.56 18.10
N ASN A 81 23.20 3.12 19.18
CA ASN A 81 21.94 3.66 19.72
C ASN A 81 20.70 3.52 18.81
N GLY A 82 20.65 2.52 17.90
CA GLY A 82 19.48 2.30 17.04
C GLY A 82 19.37 3.25 15.85
N VAL A 83 20.49 3.85 15.46
CA VAL A 83 20.62 4.63 14.21
C VAL A 83 21.14 3.69 13.12
N LEU A 84 20.32 3.45 12.09
CA LEU A 84 20.75 2.66 10.94
C LEU A 84 21.66 3.50 10.03
N ASP A 85 22.97 3.35 10.18
CA ASP A 85 24.01 4.05 9.39
C ASP A 85 23.97 3.75 7.87
N TRP A 86 23.07 2.86 7.42
CA TRP A 86 23.09 2.25 6.08
C TRP A 86 22.65 3.21 4.95
N ILE A 87 21.74 4.16 5.20
CA ILE A 87 21.31 5.14 4.18
C ILE A 87 22.11 6.44 4.29
N SER A 88 23.37 6.36 3.89
CA SER A 88 24.09 7.55 3.44
C SER A 88 23.52 8.04 2.10
N VAL A 89 22.35 8.68 2.16
CA VAL A 89 21.83 9.48 1.04
C VAL A 89 22.96 10.42 0.61
N PRO A 90 23.45 10.37 -0.64
CA PRO A 90 24.51 11.27 -1.07
C PRO A 90 23.98 12.69 -1.01
N THR A 91 24.68 13.57 -0.27
CA THR A 91 24.30 14.97 -0.08
C THR A 91 23.92 15.64 -1.40
N ILE A 92 22.65 15.96 -1.56
CA ILE A 92 22.26 17.03 -2.48
C ILE A 92 22.70 18.34 -1.80
N PRO A 93 23.26 19.33 -2.52
CA PRO A 93 23.54 20.66 -1.98
C PRO A 93 22.27 21.43 -1.56
N TRP A 94 22.23 22.76 -1.63
CA TRP A 94 21.32 23.60 -0.85
C TRP A 94 20.09 24.18 -1.61
N LEU A 95 18.99 23.49 -1.98
CA LEU A 95 18.62 22.05 -2.08
C LEU A 95 18.60 21.21 -0.76
N PRO A 96 18.13 19.93 -0.76
CA PRO A 96 17.94 19.15 0.49
C PRO A 96 19.23 18.55 1.06
N LEU A 97 19.95 19.39 1.81
CA LEU A 97 21.08 19.02 2.68
C LEU A 97 20.61 18.57 4.07
N SER A 98 20.23 17.30 4.21
CA SER A 98 20.44 16.57 5.46
C SER A 98 20.80 15.12 5.18
N TYR A 99 21.76 14.61 5.94
CA TYR A 99 21.93 13.16 6.09
C TYR A 99 20.79 12.69 6.99
N SER A 100 19.69 12.30 6.38
CA SER A 100 18.55 11.70 7.07
C SER A 100 18.56 10.21 6.80
N HIS A 101 18.75 9.43 7.87
CA HIS A 101 18.61 7.98 7.88
C HIS A 101 17.31 7.61 8.60
N PRO A 102 16.75 6.41 8.37
CA PRO A 102 15.67 5.90 9.19
C PRO A 102 16.09 5.84 10.68
N TYR A 103 15.12 6.01 11.59
CA TYR A 103 15.34 5.96 13.03
C TYR A 103 14.25 5.14 13.73
N TYR A 104 14.63 4.39 14.76
CA TYR A 104 13.66 3.65 15.55
C TYR A 104 12.71 4.61 16.28
N ALA A 105 11.40 4.48 16.04
CA ALA A 105 10.38 5.38 16.57
C ALA A 105 10.42 5.48 18.11
N ASN A 106 10.71 4.37 18.79
CA ASN A 106 10.72 4.24 20.26
C ASN A 106 9.42 4.77 20.93
N ALA A 107 8.32 4.68 20.19
CA ALA A 107 6.96 5.08 20.53
C ALA A 107 6.02 4.09 19.84
N TYR A 108 4.76 4.03 20.29
CA TYR A 108 3.73 3.16 19.70
C TYR A 108 2.89 3.87 18.64
N ASP A 109 3.17 5.14 18.41
CA ASP A 109 2.55 6.07 17.47
C ASP A 109 3.67 6.99 16.95
N THR A 110 3.44 7.68 15.83
CA THR A 110 4.26 8.83 15.44
C THR A 110 3.36 10.00 15.07
N VAL A 111 3.96 11.17 14.84
CA VAL A 111 3.23 12.23 14.13
C VAL A 111 2.96 11.74 12.71
N ASP A 112 1.76 12.03 12.22
CA ASP A 112 1.34 11.85 10.83
C ASP A 112 2.33 12.54 9.86
N PRO A 113 2.93 11.83 8.89
CA PRO A 113 3.72 12.46 7.83
C PRO A 113 2.88 13.44 6.99
N SER A 114 3.52 14.28 6.19
CA SER A 114 2.75 15.04 5.19
C SER A 114 2.39 14.11 4.05
N GLU A 115 1.20 14.29 3.47
CA GLU A 115 0.69 13.40 2.44
C GLU A 115 0.24 14.14 1.18
N GLY A 116 0.09 13.40 0.08
CA GLY A 116 -0.52 13.90 -1.15
C GLY A 116 0.25 13.57 -2.41
N TRP A 117 -0.42 13.70 -3.55
CA TRP A 117 0.15 13.41 -4.87
C TRP A 117 1.51 14.08 -5.12
N THR A 118 1.59 15.40 -4.89
CA THR A 118 2.82 16.19 -5.04
C THR A 118 3.91 15.74 -4.06
N VAL A 119 3.52 15.38 -2.83
CA VAL A 119 4.42 14.97 -1.75
C VAL A 119 5.06 13.62 -2.09
N TYR A 120 4.25 12.58 -2.35
CA TYR A 120 4.73 11.23 -2.63
C TYR A 120 5.58 11.13 -3.90
N HIS A 121 5.26 11.91 -4.94
CA HIS A 121 6.12 12.01 -6.12
C HIS A 121 7.43 12.78 -5.87
N GLY A 122 7.41 13.70 -4.89
CA GLY A 122 8.57 14.42 -4.38
C GLY A 122 9.48 13.57 -3.50
N ASP A 123 8.91 12.70 -2.66
CA ASP A 123 9.65 11.78 -1.78
C ASP A 123 10.63 10.89 -2.55
N TYR A 124 10.20 10.38 -3.71
CA TYR A 124 11.01 9.61 -4.63
C TYR A 124 11.78 10.47 -5.66
N TRP A 125 12.11 11.73 -5.36
CA TRP A 125 12.74 12.72 -6.25
C TRP A 125 13.66 12.13 -7.35
N LEU A 126 13.19 12.21 -8.61
CA LEU A 126 13.86 11.68 -9.80
C LEU A 126 14.14 10.16 -9.74
N GLY A 127 13.22 9.38 -9.16
CA GLY A 127 13.33 7.92 -9.02
C GLY A 127 14.23 7.48 -7.87
N LYS A 128 14.43 8.33 -6.85
CA LYS A 128 15.31 8.08 -5.70
C LYS A 128 14.64 8.49 -4.39
N PRO A 129 14.67 7.66 -3.33
CA PRO A 129 14.01 7.92 -2.04
C PRO A 129 14.79 8.95 -1.21
N ILE A 130 14.78 10.22 -1.64
CA ILE A 130 15.66 11.28 -1.09
C ILE A 130 14.90 12.59 -0.78
N GLY A 131 13.59 12.64 -1.07
CA GLY A 131 12.71 13.76 -0.77
C GLY A 131 11.94 13.66 0.55
N PHE A 132 11.83 12.45 1.13
CA PHE A 132 11.01 12.14 2.32
C PHE A 132 11.04 13.18 3.45
N VAL A 133 12.22 13.66 3.85
CA VAL A 133 12.33 14.66 4.93
C VAL A 133 11.87 16.07 4.52
N PHE A 134 11.94 16.41 3.23
CA PHE A 134 11.51 17.70 2.70
C PHE A 134 10.01 17.74 2.39
N TYR A 135 9.48 16.66 1.82
CA TYR A 135 8.09 16.54 1.40
C TYR A 135 7.22 15.98 2.54
N SER A 136 7.42 14.71 2.93
CA SER A 136 6.66 14.05 4.01
C SER A 136 7.10 14.43 5.45
N GLY A 137 8.17 15.21 5.62
CA GLY A 137 8.64 15.71 6.92
C GLY A 137 9.56 14.74 7.67
N THR A 138 10.14 15.13 8.80
CA THR A 138 11.14 14.31 9.52
C THR A 138 10.60 13.00 10.08
N GLN A 139 9.31 12.95 10.40
CA GLN A 139 8.60 11.78 10.92
C GLN A 139 8.52 10.62 9.91
N SER A 140 8.57 10.91 8.60
CA SER A 140 8.63 9.89 7.55
C SER A 140 9.76 8.87 7.74
N MET A 141 10.86 9.28 8.37
CA MET A 141 12.03 8.44 8.62
C MET A 141 11.87 7.52 9.84
N ALA A 142 10.74 7.57 10.56
CA ALA A 142 10.49 6.64 11.66
C ALA A 142 10.29 5.21 11.14
N TYR A 143 10.76 4.23 11.91
CA TYR A 143 10.39 2.82 11.73
C TYR A 143 10.01 2.16 13.07
N PHE A 144 9.16 1.15 12.99
CA PHE A 144 8.77 0.30 14.09
C PHE A 144 9.60 -1.00 14.14
N SER A 145 9.56 -1.65 15.30
CA SER A 145 10.24 -2.92 15.59
C SER A 145 9.18 -3.89 16.11
N TYR A 146 9.52 -5.17 16.31
CA TYR A 146 8.69 -6.15 17.03
C TYR A 146 8.22 -5.68 18.42
N GLN A 147 8.88 -4.66 19.00
CA GLN A 147 8.46 -3.99 20.24
C GLN A 147 7.09 -3.26 20.10
N GLN A 148 6.65 -2.97 18.87
CA GLN A 148 5.38 -2.32 18.54
C GLN A 148 4.54 -3.11 17.53
N ALA A 149 5.17 -3.73 16.54
CA ALA A 149 4.53 -4.47 15.45
C ALA A 149 4.78 -6.00 15.55
N GLY A 150 4.90 -6.50 16.78
CA GLY A 150 5.31 -7.88 17.04
C GLY A 150 4.32 -8.93 16.56
N ILE A 151 3.03 -8.59 16.47
CA ILE A 151 1.98 -9.52 16.03
C ILE A 151 2.02 -9.67 14.51
N LEU A 152 2.17 -8.56 13.78
CA LEU A 152 2.42 -8.55 12.34
C LEU A 152 3.70 -9.31 11.99
N TRP A 153 4.75 -9.17 12.82
CA TRP A 153 5.99 -9.93 12.66
C TRP A 153 5.76 -11.42 12.89
N ASP A 154 5.10 -11.85 13.97
CA ASP A 154 4.75 -13.27 14.17
C ASP A 154 3.93 -13.86 13.02
N TYR A 155 3.02 -13.10 12.40
CA TYR A 155 2.31 -13.57 11.21
C TYR A 155 3.22 -13.66 9.97
N ALA A 156 4.28 -12.86 9.86
CA ALA A 156 5.31 -13.02 8.84
C ALA A 156 6.22 -14.24 9.11
N GLU A 157 6.51 -14.56 10.37
CA GLU A 157 7.29 -15.75 10.75
C GLU A 157 6.47 -17.02 10.52
N GLU A 158 5.20 -17.02 10.90
CA GLU A 158 4.30 -18.17 10.76
C GLU A 158 3.76 -18.35 9.35
N TYR A 159 3.60 -17.30 8.54
CA TYR A 159 2.99 -17.42 7.21
C TYR A 159 3.91 -16.85 6.12
N THR A 160 3.32 -16.11 5.18
CA THR A 160 4.06 -15.45 4.09
C THR A 160 3.94 -13.95 4.23
N LEU A 161 5.09 -13.27 4.15
CA LEU A 161 5.22 -11.82 3.98
C LEU A 161 5.70 -11.56 2.55
N ALA A 162 5.05 -10.67 1.79
CA ALA A 162 5.59 -10.23 0.52
C ALA A 162 6.41 -8.94 0.68
N ASP A 163 7.66 -8.96 0.20
CA ASP A 163 8.61 -7.83 0.28
C ASP A 163 8.78 -7.08 -1.06
N ALA A 164 8.01 -7.47 -2.07
CA ALA A 164 7.87 -6.80 -3.36
C ALA A 164 6.39 -6.55 -3.72
N TYR A 165 5.56 -6.28 -2.70
CA TYR A 165 4.17 -5.87 -2.85
C TYR A 165 4.02 -4.34 -2.86
N PHE A 166 3.33 -3.80 -3.87
CA PHE A 166 3.15 -2.36 -4.05
C PHE A 166 1.68 -1.97 -4.07
N SER A 167 1.37 -0.78 -3.54
CA SER A 167 0.03 -0.22 -3.67
C SER A 167 -0.34 0.01 -5.15
N PRO A 168 -1.64 0.03 -5.52
CA PRO A 168 -2.06 0.21 -6.91
C PRO A 168 -1.54 1.46 -7.62
N VAL A 169 -1.33 2.58 -6.93
CA VAL A 169 -0.91 3.86 -7.51
C VAL A 169 -0.12 4.72 -6.51
N LEU A 170 0.88 5.47 -6.98
CA LEU A 170 1.61 6.43 -6.14
C LEU A 170 0.72 7.64 -5.85
N GLY A 171 -0.08 7.57 -4.80
CA GLY A 171 -1.10 8.56 -4.47
C GLY A 171 -1.76 8.24 -3.14
N LEU A 172 -2.76 9.06 -2.79
CA LEU A 172 -3.51 8.99 -1.53
C LEU A 172 -4.36 7.71 -1.41
N THR A 173 -5.01 7.57 -0.26
CA THR A 173 -5.77 6.40 0.17
C THR A 173 -6.97 6.08 -0.72
N GLU A 174 -7.85 7.05 -1.02
CA GLU A 174 -9.03 6.81 -1.87
C GLU A 174 -8.68 6.36 -3.29
N PRO A 175 -7.71 6.99 -4.02
CA PRO A 175 -7.25 6.48 -5.31
C PRO A 175 -6.79 5.02 -5.26
N ASN A 176 -6.05 4.64 -4.22
CA ASN A 176 -5.57 3.27 -4.04
C ASN A 176 -6.73 2.31 -3.75
N ARG A 177 -7.58 2.61 -2.76
CA ARG A 177 -8.72 1.76 -2.38
C ARG A 177 -9.76 1.61 -3.49
N VAL A 178 -9.96 2.62 -4.34
CA VAL A 178 -10.76 2.49 -5.56
C VAL A 178 -10.07 1.54 -6.55
N ALA A 179 -8.76 1.69 -6.78
CA ALA A 179 -8.00 0.79 -7.65
C ALA A 179 -7.95 -0.67 -7.16
N TYR A 180 -7.99 -0.90 -5.84
CA TYR A 180 -8.18 -2.22 -5.22
C TYR A 180 -9.53 -2.88 -5.54
N LEU A 181 -10.52 -2.11 -6.01
CA LEU A 181 -11.86 -2.59 -6.35
C LEU A 181 -12.15 -2.55 -7.86
N THR A 182 -11.35 -1.85 -8.66
CA THR A 182 -11.53 -1.69 -10.11
C THR A 182 -10.43 -2.35 -10.95
N GLY A 183 -9.25 -2.61 -10.38
CA GLY A 183 -8.10 -3.13 -11.12
C GLY A 183 -7.48 -2.13 -12.10
N PHE A 184 -7.69 -0.82 -11.90
CA PHE A 184 -6.99 0.24 -12.62
C PHE A 184 -6.87 1.52 -11.77
N PRO A 185 -5.82 2.35 -11.95
CA PRO A 185 -5.69 3.64 -11.28
C PRO A 185 -6.81 4.58 -11.72
N PRO A 186 -7.56 5.22 -10.80
CA PRO A 186 -8.59 6.17 -11.18
C PRO A 186 -7.98 7.51 -11.63
N ASP A 187 -8.72 8.26 -12.45
CA ASP A 187 -8.30 9.59 -12.96
C ASP A 187 -8.63 10.71 -11.96
N PHE A 188 -8.25 10.52 -10.69
CA PHE A 188 -8.32 11.54 -9.64
C PHE A 188 -7.14 11.42 -8.67
N PHE A 189 -6.81 12.53 -8.01
CA PHE A 189 -5.57 12.72 -7.23
C PHE A 189 -5.84 13.31 -5.83
N SER A 190 -7.07 13.18 -5.37
CA SER A 190 -7.60 13.65 -4.08
C SER A 190 -8.12 12.48 -3.27
N ASP A 191 -8.32 12.68 -1.96
CA ASP A 191 -8.75 11.62 -1.03
C ASP A 191 -10.25 11.55 -0.77
N GLU A 192 -11.03 12.51 -1.30
CA GLU A 192 -12.49 12.46 -1.30
C GLU A 192 -13.06 12.70 -2.69
N THR A 193 -13.93 11.79 -3.14
CA THR A 193 -14.63 11.89 -4.41
C THR A 193 -16.00 11.22 -4.39
N TYR A 194 -16.86 11.58 -5.34
CA TYR A 194 -18.25 11.13 -5.38
C TYR A 194 -18.72 10.84 -6.80
N ASN A 195 -19.22 9.62 -7.04
CA ASN A 195 -19.84 9.22 -8.31
C ASN A 195 -18.96 9.46 -9.56
N VAL A 196 -17.65 9.17 -9.46
CA VAL A 196 -16.70 9.33 -10.58
C VAL A 196 -16.38 8.03 -11.30
N VAL A 197 -16.51 6.87 -10.65
CA VAL A 197 -16.34 5.55 -11.28
C VAL A 197 -17.71 4.84 -11.37
N PRO A 198 -18.13 4.28 -12.51
CA PRO A 198 -19.33 3.44 -12.59
C PRO A 198 -19.19 2.13 -11.78
N PHE A 199 -20.19 1.77 -10.97
CA PHE A 199 -20.15 0.52 -10.17
C PHE A 199 -19.94 -0.74 -11.03
N ASN A 200 -20.39 -0.74 -12.29
CA ASN A 200 -20.21 -1.87 -13.21
C ASN A 200 -18.77 -2.07 -13.73
N GLU A 201 -17.82 -1.22 -13.33
CA GLU A 201 -16.38 -1.37 -13.57
C GLU A 201 -15.65 -2.01 -12.36
N THR A 202 -16.38 -2.37 -11.30
CA THR A 202 -15.82 -2.98 -10.08
C THR A 202 -15.83 -4.50 -10.11
N ILE A 203 -14.89 -5.10 -9.36
CA ILE A 203 -14.88 -6.53 -9.02
C ILE A 203 -16.18 -6.96 -8.34
N MET A 204 -16.77 -6.09 -7.50
CA MET A 204 -18.04 -6.36 -6.79
C MET A 204 -19.19 -6.64 -7.77
N TYR A 205 -19.34 -5.81 -8.82
CA TYR A 205 -20.31 -6.06 -9.89
C TYR A 205 -19.99 -7.33 -10.69
N GLN A 206 -18.71 -7.60 -10.93
CA GLN A 206 -18.30 -8.82 -11.63
C GLN A 206 -18.63 -10.09 -10.83
N LEU A 207 -18.44 -10.06 -9.50
CA LEU A 207 -18.85 -11.11 -8.57
C LEU A 207 -20.37 -11.32 -8.58
N GLU A 208 -21.17 -10.25 -8.58
CA GLU A 208 -22.64 -10.35 -8.77
C GLU A 208 -23.00 -11.06 -10.08
N LYS A 209 -22.31 -10.75 -11.20
CA LYS A 209 -22.53 -11.43 -12.49
C LYS A 209 -22.11 -12.90 -12.47
N GLY A 210 -21.08 -13.24 -11.70
CA GLY A 210 -20.66 -14.62 -11.45
C GLY A 210 -21.57 -15.41 -10.50
N ASN A 211 -22.54 -14.74 -9.83
CA ASN A 211 -23.26 -15.26 -8.66
C ASN A 211 -22.32 -15.68 -7.52
N ILE A 212 -21.21 -14.96 -7.35
CA ILE A 212 -20.25 -15.14 -6.27
C ILE A 212 -20.65 -14.19 -5.14
N SER A 213 -20.84 -14.72 -3.92
CA SER A 213 -21.23 -13.89 -2.78
C SER A 213 -20.07 -13.01 -2.33
N TRP A 214 -20.36 -11.73 -2.10
CA TRP A 214 -19.40 -10.80 -1.53
C TRP A 214 -20.00 -9.97 -0.40
N GLY A 215 -19.14 -9.38 0.43
CA GLY A 215 -19.53 -8.45 1.48
C GLY A 215 -18.43 -7.44 1.77
N TYR A 216 -18.82 -6.22 2.13
CA TYR A 216 -17.94 -5.15 2.55
C TYR A 216 -18.31 -4.75 3.99
N PHE A 217 -17.40 -4.98 4.94
CA PHE A 217 -17.66 -4.91 6.37
C PHE A 217 -16.88 -3.75 7.01
N VAL A 218 -17.58 -2.87 7.71
CA VAL A 218 -17.04 -1.63 8.32
C VAL A 218 -17.58 -1.41 9.74
N TYR A 219 -16.96 -0.57 10.55
CA TYR A 219 -17.47 -0.27 11.89
C TYR A 219 -18.65 0.71 11.86
N ASN A 220 -19.71 0.43 12.63
CA ASN A 220 -20.84 1.33 12.91
C ASN A 220 -21.45 1.98 11.65
N ILE A 221 -21.74 1.15 10.65
CA ILE A 221 -22.12 1.60 9.30
C ILE A 221 -23.28 2.61 9.30
N ASN A 222 -23.11 3.74 8.61
CA ASN A 222 -24.10 4.80 8.50
C ASN A 222 -24.15 5.38 7.08
N GLY A 223 -24.88 4.70 6.19
CA GLY A 223 -24.88 4.99 4.75
C GLY A 223 -23.72 4.31 4.03
N ILE A 224 -23.48 4.73 2.77
CA ILE A 224 -22.36 4.22 1.96
C ILE A 224 -21.06 4.72 2.59
N PRO A 225 -20.16 3.83 3.06
CA PRO A 225 -18.89 4.25 3.63
C PRO A 225 -17.96 4.78 2.54
N TRP A 226 -17.08 5.70 2.89
CA TRP A 226 -15.88 5.97 2.10
C TRP A 226 -15.01 4.69 2.04
N PRO A 227 -14.33 4.39 0.92
CA PRO A 227 -14.28 5.12 -0.35
C PRO A 227 -15.38 4.69 -1.34
N LEU A 228 -16.35 3.88 -0.93
CA LEU A 228 -17.39 3.37 -1.84
C LEU A 228 -18.28 4.48 -2.41
N THR A 229 -18.27 5.66 -1.80
CA THR A 229 -18.87 6.92 -2.30
C THR A 229 -18.39 7.33 -3.69
N ALA A 230 -17.18 6.91 -4.10
CA ALA A 230 -16.65 7.13 -5.44
C ALA A 230 -17.48 6.43 -6.54
N PHE A 231 -18.24 5.38 -6.20
CA PHE A 231 -18.93 4.52 -7.17
C PHE A 231 -20.36 4.96 -7.51
N THR A 232 -20.58 5.37 -8.75
CA THR A 232 -21.93 5.65 -9.28
C THR A 232 -22.78 4.38 -9.28
N GLY A 233 -23.89 4.39 -8.54
CA GLY A 233 -24.87 3.30 -8.50
C GLY A 233 -24.63 2.24 -7.42
N ILE A 234 -23.61 2.42 -6.57
CA ILE A 234 -23.44 1.62 -5.35
C ILE A 234 -24.66 1.73 -4.44
N ASN A 235 -24.93 0.68 -3.66
CA ASN A 235 -26.01 0.65 -2.68
C ASN A 235 -25.66 -0.28 -1.51
N MET A 236 -26.47 -0.22 -0.45
CA MET A 236 -26.22 -0.89 0.84
C MET A 236 -26.46 -2.41 0.86
N THR A 237 -26.79 -3.07 -0.26
CA THR A 237 -27.26 -4.49 -0.25
C THR A 237 -26.22 -5.46 0.32
N TYR A 238 -24.93 -5.23 0.04
CA TYR A 238 -23.81 -6.08 0.43
C TYR A 238 -22.77 -5.36 1.31
N ILE A 239 -23.19 -4.24 1.93
CA ILE A 239 -22.35 -3.43 2.80
C ILE A 239 -22.92 -3.51 4.22
N TYR A 240 -22.09 -3.96 5.16
CA TYR A 240 -22.53 -4.41 6.48
C TYR A 240 -21.69 -3.80 7.61
N ASP A 241 -22.27 -3.76 8.80
CA ASP A 241 -21.52 -3.55 10.03
C ASP A 241 -20.62 -4.77 10.32
N LEU A 242 -19.42 -4.55 10.86
CA LEU A 242 -18.44 -5.60 11.17
C LEU A 242 -19.01 -6.69 12.11
N SER A 243 -19.99 -6.37 12.96
CA SER A 243 -20.67 -7.39 13.77
C SER A 243 -21.47 -8.41 12.94
N VAL A 244 -21.68 -8.20 11.65
CA VAL A 244 -22.26 -9.19 10.72
C VAL A 244 -21.19 -10.20 10.29
N PHE A 245 -19.96 -9.77 10.02
CA PHE A 245 -18.83 -10.65 9.66
C PHE A 245 -18.62 -11.76 10.70
N PHE A 246 -18.57 -11.39 11.99
CA PHE A 246 -18.44 -12.36 13.09
C PHE A 246 -19.62 -13.35 13.15
N LYS A 247 -20.86 -12.88 12.92
CA LYS A 247 -22.05 -13.76 12.88
C LYS A 247 -22.01 -14.71 11.68
N ASP A 248 -21.48 -14.26 10.54
CA ASP A 248 -21.34 -15.10 9.35
C ASP A 248 -20.27 -16.19 9.51
N LEU A 249 -19.22 -15.92 10.29
CA LEU A 249 -18.24 -16.94 10.70
C LEU A 249 -18.87 -18.00 11.62
N ASP A 250 -19.62 -17.59 12.66
CA ASP A 250 -20.33 -18.50 13.57
C ASP A 250 -21.31 -19.43 12.83
N ASN A 251 -22.11 -18.82 11.95
CA ASN A 251 -23.13 -19.51 11.16
C ASN A 251 -22.54 -20.37 10.03
N GLY A 252 -21.33 -20.07 9.56
CA GLY A 252 -20.75 -20.67 8.35
C GLY A 252 -21.36 -20.12 7.06
N SER A 253 -21.80 -18.86 7.08
CA SER A 253 -22.38 -18.11 5.96
C SER A 253 -21.45 -17.07 5.35
N LEU A 254 -20.17 -17.05 5.75
CA LEU A 254 -19.13 -16.13 5.25
C LEU A 254 -19.16 -16.01 3.71
N PRO A 255 -19.17 -14.79 3.14
CA PRO A 255 -19.11 -14.59 1.70
C PRO A 255 -17.87 -15.21 1.05
N ALA A 256 -17.92 -15.44 -0.25
CA ALA A 256 -16.77 -15.95 -1.01
C ALA A 256 -15.65 -14.90 -1.11
N VAL A 257 -15.99 -13.61 -1.20
CA VAL A 257 -15.03 -12.50 -1.09
C VAL A 257 -15.51 -11.49 -0.05
N SER A 258 -14.68 -11.18 0.95
CA SER A 258 -14.99 -10.26 2.05
C SER A 258 -13.93 -9.17 2.14
N TRP A 259 -14.31 -7.92 1.95
CA TRP A 259 -13.49 -6.77 2.35
C TRP A 259 -13.83 -6.43 3.79
N VAL A 260 -12.85 -6.46 4.67
CA VAL A 260 -13.01 -6.16 6.09
C VAL A 260 -12.13 -4.95 6.40
N MET A 261 -12.77 -3.81 6.57
CA MET A 261 -12.11 -2.50 6.60
C MET A 261 -12.33 -1.87 7.97
N PHE A 262 -11.26 -1.33 8.55
CA PHE A 262 -11.25 -0.88 9.95
C PHE A 262 -11.74 0.57 10.13
N LEU A 263 -12.27 1.12 9.03
CA LEU A 263 -12.90 2.43 8.91
C LEU A 263 -14.35 2.48 9.44
N GLY A 264 -14.79 3.68 9.78
CA GLY A 264 -16.19 4.00 10.09
C GLY A 264 -16.54 4.10 11.58
N GLY A 265 -17.67 4.75 11.86
CA GLY A 265 -18.12 5.04 13.22
C GLY A 265 -17.57 6.34 13.78
N ASN A 266 -16.99 6.28 14.97
CA ASN A 266 -16.59 7.46 15.75
C ASN A 266 -15.07 7.57 15.97
N SER A 267 -14.26 6.66 15.40
CA SER A 267 -12.82 6.65 15.64
C SER A 267 -12.09 5.72 14.67
N ASP A 268 -11.21 6.32 13.90
CA ASP A 268 -10.35 5.68 12.89
C ASP A 268 -9.04 5.18 13.55
N LYS A 269 -9.13 4.70 14.80
CA LYS A 269 -7.95 4.41 15.65
C LYS A 269 -7.47 2.97 15.59
N TYR A 270 -7.94 2.24 14.59
CA TYR A 270 -7.88 0.79 14.50
C TYR A 270 -7.40 0.29 13.13
N ASP A 271 -7.38 1.18 12.12
CA ASP A 271 -6.88 0.95 10.76
C ASP A 271 -5.37 1.23 10.63
N MET A 272 -4.67 1.51 11.74
CA MET A 272 -3.25 1.89 11.80
C MET A 272 -2.89 3.32 11.34
N HIS A 273 -3.80 4.15 10.83
CA HIS A 273 -3.44 5.51 10.37
C HIS A 273 -2.71 6.31 11.48
N PRO A 274 -1.56 6.97 11.22
CA PRO A 274 -0.92 7.81 12.22
C PRO A 274 -1.79 9.06 12.55
N PRO A 275 -1.83 9.55 13.79
CA PRO A 275 -0.97 9.25 14.92
C PRO A 275 -1.59 8.22 15.88
N TYR A 276 -2.35 7.25 15.38
CA TYR A 276 -2.90 6.18 16.22
C TYR A 276 -1.85 5.12 16.56
N ASN A 277 -2.19 4.29 17.55
CA ASN A 277 -1.26 3.37 18.18
C ASN A 277 -1.21 2.05 17.42
N VAL A 278 -0.09 1.73 16.78
CA VAL A 278 0.02 0.56 15.87
C VAL A 278 -0.30 -0.76 16.59
N THR A 279 0.15 -0.95 17.83
CA THR A 279 -0.17 -2.15 18.63
C THR A 279 -1.66 -2.22 19.01
N ALA A 280 -2.34 -1.09 19.19
CA ALA A 280 -3.77 -1.08 19.45
C ALA A 280 -4.58 -1.55 18.23
N SER A 281 -4.14 -1.20 17.03
CA SER A 281 -4.70 -1.70 15.77
C SER A 281 -4.38 -3.17 15.54
N GLU A 282 -3.13 -3.63 15.78
CA GLU A 282 -2.77 -5.06 15.76
C GLU A 282 -3.72 -5.89 16.66
N MET A 283 -4.09 -5.34 17.82
CA MET A 283 -5.00 -5.98 18.75
C MET A 283 -6.46 -6.04 18.29
N GLU A 284 -6.92 -5.18 17.39
CA GLU A 284 -8.22 -5.34 16.71
C GLU A 284 -8.10 -6.33 15.54
N LEU A 285 -7.02 -6.22 14.75
CA LEU A 285 -6.70 -7.10 13.62
C LEU A 285 -6.68 -8.58 14.03
N VAL A 286 -6.04 -8.89 15.17
CA VAL A 286 -6.04 -10.23 15.79
C VAL A 286 -7.44 -10.75 16.09
N LYS A 287 -8.42 -9.91 16.44
CA LYS A 287 -9.79 -10.39 16.69
C LYS A 287 -10.44 -10.90 15.41
N VAL A 288 -10.22 -10.22 14.29
CA VAL A 288 -10.71 -10.63 12.97
C VAL A 288 -9.99 -11.91 12.53
N ILE A 289 -8.66 -11.96 12.64
CA ILE A 289 -7.87 -13.15 12.27
C ILE A 289 -8.25 -14.37 13.12
N ASN A 290 -8.30 -14.23 14.45
CA ASN A 290 -8.72 -15.31 15.35
C ASN A 290 -10.11 -15.80 15.02
N ALA A 291 -11.09 -14.91 14.80
CA ALA A 291 -12.44 -15.33 14.46
C ALA A 291 -12.48 -16.15 13.16
N VAL A 292 -11.71 -15.77 12.13
CA VAL A 292 -11.59 -16.57 10.90
C VAL A 292 -10.93 -17.93 11.18
N MET A 293 -9.87 -17.95 11.99
CA MET A 293 -9.11 -19.14 12.38
C MET A 293 -9.89 -20.13 13.25
N GLU A 294 -10.75 -19.65 14.16
CA GLU A 294 -11.64 -20.45 15.00
C GLU A 294 -12.89 -20.94 14.24
N SER A 295 -13.25 -20.26 13.14
CA SER A 295 -14.43 -20.61 12.34
C SER A 295 -14.31 -21.93 11.58
N LYS A 296 -15.47 -22.42 11.14
CA LYS A 296 -15.56 -23.56 10.21
C LYS A 296 -14.95 -23.27 8.83
N SER A 297 -14.73 -22.00 8.49
CA SER A 297 -14.23 -21.57 7.18
C SER A 297 -12.70 -21.65 7.06
N TRP A 298 -11.95 -21.61 8.18
CA TRP A 298 -10.47 -21.55 8.23
C TRP A 298 -9.79 -22.42 7.17
N ASN A 299 -10.11 -23.72 7.14
CA ASN A 299 -9.54 -24.73 6.24
C ASN A 299 -9.79 -24.48 4.74
N SER A 300 -10.50 -23.41 4.38
CA SER A 300 -10.76 -22.97 3.01
C SER A 300 -10.68 -21.44 2.85
N SER A 301 -10.01 -20.75 3.79
CA SER A 301 -9.83 -19.30 3.77
C SER A 301 -8.41 -18.89 3.37
N VAL A 302 -8.30 -17.69 2.81
CA VAL A 302 -7.08 -16.87 2.85
C VAL A 302 -7.45 -15.50 3.38
N ILE A 303 -6.60 -14.96 4.26
CA ILE A 303 -6.65 -13.58 4.71
C ILE A 303 -5.43 -12.88 4.08
N PHE A 304 -5.70 -11.87 3.27
CA PHE A 304 -4.71 -10.91 2.81
C PHE A 304 -4.80 -9.69 3.71
N ILE A 305 -3.69 -9.28 4.32
CA ILE A 305 -3.60 -8.05 5.12
C ILE A 305 -2.58 -7.18 4.42
N THR A 306 -3.03 -6.02 3.96
CA THR A 306 -2.21 -5.03 3.25
C THR A 306 -2.52 -3.65 3.77
N PHE A 307 -1.74 -2.66 3.31
CA PHE A 307 -2.08 -1.26 3.45
C PHE A 307 -2.56 -0.72 2.11
N ASP A 308 -3.32 0.37 2.14
CA ASP A 308 -3.75 1.08 0.93
C ASP A 308 -2.58 1.79 0.26
N GLU A 309 -1.79 2.54 1.03
CA GLU A 309 -0.59 3.24 0.58
C GLU A 309 0.45 3.41 1.72
N GLY A 310 1.48 4.24 1.51
CA GLY A 310 2.69 4.28 2.34
C GLY A 310 2.71 5.31 3.48
N GLY A 311 1.71 6.17 3.60
CA GLY A 311 1.56 7.20 4.62
C GLY A 311 2.64 8.28 4.59
N GLY A 312 3.29 8.49 3.44
CA GLY A 312 4.51 9.31 3.35
C GLY A 312 5.70 8.80 4.17
N TYR A 313 5.64 7.60 4.77
CA TYR A 313 6.79 7.00 5.45
C TYR A 313 7.85 6.56 4.44
N TYR A 314 9.10 6.55 4.88
CA TYR A 314 10.24 6.15 4.06
C TYR A 314 10.09 4.72 3.53
N ASP A 315 10.39 4.49 2.24
CA ASP A 315 10.78 3.18 1.71
C ASP A 315 11.89 3.37 0.67
N HIS A 316 12.88 2.49 0.69
CA HIS A 316 14.05 2.59 -0.18
C HIS A 316 13.79 2.19 -1.63
N ILE A 317 12.71 1.46 -1.93
CA ILE A 317 12.39 0.97 -3.27
C ILE A 317 11.50 1.98 -4.00
N ALA A 318 12.02 2.55 -5.08
CA ALA A 318 11.25 3.42 -5.96
C ALA A 318 10.16 2.63 -6.71
N PRO A 319 8.90 3.11 -6.75
CA PRO A 319 7.78 2.40 -7.38
C PRO A 319 8.03 1.88 -8.81
N PRO A 320 7.73 0.60 -9.10
CA PRO A 320 7.85 0.01 -10.43
C PRO A 320 6.91 0.63 -11.48
N ALA A 321 7.44 0.83 -12.67
CA ALA A 321 6.71 1.31 -13.84
C ALA A 321 6.16 0.15 -14.69
N ILE A 322 4.97 -0.37 -14.33
CA ILE A 322 4.33 -1.49 -15.05
C ILE A 322 3.34 -1.07 -16.16
N ASN A 323 2.86 0.17 -16.14
CA ASN A 323 1.87 0.72 -17.06
C ASN A 323 2.08 2.24 -17.21
N TYR A 324 1.13 2.99 -17.80
CA TYR A 324 1.23 4.46 -17.91
C TYR A 324 1.24 5.19 -16.56
N TYR A 325 0.74 4.57 -15.49
CA TYR A 325 0.63 5.19 -14.18
C TYR A 325 1.75 4.79 -13.20
N GLY A 326 2.37 3.63 -13.42
CA GLY A 326 3.20 2.94 -12.44
C GLY A 326 2.37 2.19 -11.40
N LEU A 327 3.06 1.53 -10.48
CA LEU A 327 2.54 1.15 -9.16
C LEU A 327 2.80 2.29 -8.16
N GLY A 328 2.27 2.15 -6.96
CA GLY A 328 2.56 3.01 -5.82
C GLY A 328 3.72 2.52 -4.97
N GLN A 329 3.81 3.08 -3.78
CA GLN A 329 4.83 2.75 -2.78
C GLN A 329 4.76 1.27 -2.39
N ARG A 330 5.91 0.71 -2.01
CA ARG A 330 5.95 -0.63 -1.44
C ARG A 330 5.29 -0.62 -0.06
N VAL A 331 4.31 -1.50 0.13
CA VAL A 331 3.56 -1.65 1.38
C VAL A 331 3.57 -3.13 1.80
N PRO A 332 3.44 -3.45 3.10
CA PRO A 332 3.37 -4.84 3.54
C PRO A 332 2.18 -5.58 2.92
N LEU A 333 2.38 -6.85 2.54
CA LEU A 333 1.30 -7.82 2.38
C LEU A 333 1.62 -9.07 3.19
N LEU A 334 0.76 -9.39 4.16
CA LEU A 334 0.73 -10.70 4.81
C LEU A 334 -0.31 -11.60 4.14
N ILE A 335 0.05 -12.86 3.93
CA ILE A 335 -0.80 -13.88 3.31
C ILE A 335 -1.00 -15.02 4.33
N ILE A 336 -2.09 -14.96 5.08
CA ILE A 336 -2.41 -15.90 6.15
C ILE A 336 -3.42 -16.92 5.63
N SER A 337 -3.03 -18.21 5.63
CA SER A 337 -3.90 -19.30 5.19
C SER A 337 -3.42 -20.63 5.77
N PRO A 338 -4.29 -21.63 6.00
CA PRO A 338 -3.86 -23.00 6.25
C PRO A 338 -2.98 -23.59 5.14
N TYR A 339 -2.97 -22.98 3.94
CA TYR A 339 -2.14 -23.38 2.80
C TYR A 339 -0.98 -22.43 2.54
N ALA A 340 -0.84 -21.31 3.26
CA ALA A 340 0.30 -20.43 3.11
C ALA A 340 1.56 -21.12 3.65
N LYS A 341 2.68 -20.93 2.93
CA LYS A 341 4.01 -21.35 3.38
C LYS A 341 4.33 -20.65 4.69
N GLU A 342 5.20 -21.29 5.47
CA GLU A 342 5.64 -20.85 6.79
C GLU A 342 7.05 -20.27 6.69
N GLY A 343 7.30 -19.13 7.33
CA GLY A 343 8.57 -18.42 7.26
C GLY A 343 9.01 -18.12 5.82
N TYR A 344 8.09 -17.69 4.96
CA TYR A 344 8.36 -17.46 3.54
C TYR A 344 8.26 -15.98 3.18
N VAL A 345 9.27 -15.46 2.47
CA VAL A 345 9.23 -14.14 1.85
C VAL A 345 8.90 -14.27 0.36
N ASP A 346 7.86 -13.59 -0.08
CA ASP A 346 7.43 -13.54 -1.48
C ASP A 346 7.94 -12.26 -2.16
N ASN A 347 8.95 -12.43 -3.01
CA ASN A 347 9.67 -11.34 -3.68
C ASN A 347 9.28 -11.15 -5.15
N TYR A 348 8.16 -11.73 -5.57
CA TYR A 348 7.60 -11.46 -6.90
C TYR A 348 6.93 -10.09 -6.90
N THR A 349 6.95 -9.38 -8.04
CA THR A 349 6.35 -8.04 -8.14
C THR A 349 4.84 -8.14 -8.20
N ILE A 350 4.20 -7.98 -7.06
CA ILE A 350 2.75 -8.11 -6.89
C ILE A 350 2.15 -6.80 -6.37
N SER A 351 0.83 -6.65 -6.51
CA SER A 351 0.10 -5.44 -6.08
C SER A 351 -1.37 -5.75 -5.81
N GLY A 352 -2.17 -4.73 -5.50
CA GLY A 352 -3.63 -4.85 -5.41
C GLY A 352 -4.28 -5.47 -6.66
N TYR A 353 -3.68 -5.29 -7.84
CA TYR A 353 -4.15 -5.97 -9.07
C TYR A 353 -3.97 -7.48 -9.03
N THR A 354 -2.93 -7.96 -8.35
CA THR A 354 -2.66 -9.40 -8.20
C THR A 354 -3.66 -10.05 -7.23
N LEU A 355 -4.15 -9.33 -6.22
CA LEU A 355 -5.24 -9.80 -5.35
C LEU A 355 -6.55 -9.97 -6.14
N LEU A 356 -6.84 -9.05 -7.07
CA LEU A 356 -7.95 -9.19 -8.00
C LEU A 356 -7.75 -10.36 -8.97
N ALA A 357 -6.52 -10.56 -9.49
CA ALA A 357 -6.20 -11.71 -10.34
C ALA A 357 -6.37 -13.04 -9.58
N PHE A 358 -6.10 -13.07 -8.27
CA PHE A 358 -6.35 -14.24 -7.42
C PHE A 358 -7.85 -14.56 -7.35
N ILE A 359 -8.71 -13.55 -7.18
CA ILE A 359 -10.18 -13.70 -7.18
C ILE A 359 -10.65 -14.19 -8.56
N ASP A 360 -10.27 -13.50 -9.64
CA ASP A 360 -10.69 -13.83 -11.00
C ASP A 360 -10.31 -15.28 -11.36
N TYR A 361 -9.07 -15.66 -11.09
CA TYR A 361 -8.56 -17.01 -11.29
C TYR A 361 -9.27 -18.04 -10.42
N ASN A 362 -9.52 -17.74 -9.14
CA ASN A 362 -10.12 -18.71 -8.22
C ASN A 362 -11.56 -19.05 -8.62
N TRP A 363 -12.38 -18.07 -9.00
CA TRP A 363 -13.79 -18.29 -9.37
C TRP A 363 -14.05 -18.41 -10.87
N HIS A 364 -13.00 -18.55 -11.69
CA HIS A 364 -13.07 -18.65 -13.15
C HIS A 364 -13.80 -17.47 -13.82
N LEU A 365 -13.65 -16.27 -13.26
CA LEU A 365 -14.17 -15.04 -13.83
C LEU A 365 -13.27 -14.57 -14.99
N PRO A 366 -13.78 -13.78 -15.95
CA PRO A 366 -12.90 -13.07 -16.88
C PRO A 366 -12.02 -12.09 -16.11
N TRP A 367 -10.80 -11.82 -16.57
CA TRP A 367 -9.95 -10.80 -15.97
C TRP A 367 -10.66 -9.44 -15.95
N LEU A 368 -10.73 -8.79 -14.79
CA LEU A 368 -11.43 -7.52 -14.63
C LEU A 368 -10.87 -6.42 -15.53
N THR A 369 -9.54 -6.33 -15.61
CA THR A 369 -8.83 -5.43 -16.54
C THR A 369 -7.61 -6.09 -17.15
N LYS A 370 -7.02 -5.44 -18.15
CA LYS A 370 -5.72 -5.86 -18.72
C LYS A 370 -4.55 -5.68 -17.74
N TYR A 371 -4.67 -4.84 -16.72
CA TYR A 371 -3.66 -4.72 -15.66
C TYR A 371 -3.75 -5.89 -14.68
N VAL A 372 -4.97 -6.32 -14.35
CA VAL A 372 -5.22 -7.55 -13.56
C VAL A 372 -4.67 -8.77 -14.30
N GLU A 373 -5.02 -8.97 -15.58
CA GLU A 373 -4.50 -10.08 -16.40
C GLU A 373 -2.96 -10.11 -16.51
N ASN A 374 -2.31 -8.94 -16.55
CA ASN A 374 -0.86 -8.83 -16.69
C ASN A 374 -0.11 -8.81 -15.34
N SER A 375 -0.81 -8.85 -14.21
CA SER A 375 -0.20 -8.89 -12.87
C SER A 375 0.38 -10.26 -12.55
N ASP A 376 1.38 -10.35 -11.65
CA ASP A 376 2.09 -11.61 -11.40
C ASP A 376 1.33 -12.56 -10.44
N LEU A 377 0.22 -13.12 -10.94
CA LEU A 377 -0.53 -14.15 -10.24
C LEU A 377 0.33 -15.40 -9.96
N GLN A 378 1.28 -15.75 -10.83
CA GLN A 378 2.10 -16.94 -10.61
C GLN A 378 3.11 -16.74 -9.47
N GLY A 379 3.60 -15.51 -9.31
CA GLY A 379 4.31 -15.03 -8.14
C GLY A 379 3.50 -15.18 -6.86
N LEU A 380 2.33 -14.53 -6.77
CA LEU A 380 1.44 -14.64 -5.60
C LEU A 380 1.07 -16.09 -5.25
N LEU A 381 0.92 -16.97 -6.24
CA LEU A 381 0.65 -18.39 -6.01
C LEU A 381 1.86 -19.15 -5.41
N GLN A 382 3.08 -18.60 -5.45
CA GLN A 382 4.23 -19.14 -4.72
C GLN A 382 4.07 -18.99 -3.21
N ALA A 383 3.26 -18.08 -2.69
CA ALA A 383 2.95 -18.01 -1.25
C ALA A 383 2.30 -19.30 -0.70
N PHE A 384 1.76 -20.18 -1.54
CA PHE A 384 0.93 -21.31 -1.12
C PHE A 384 1.54 -22.70 -1.40
N ASN A 385 1.06 -23.68 -0.64
CA ASN A 385 1.22 -25.11 -0.89
C ASN A 385 -0.14 -25.82 -0.76
N PHE A 386 -0.97 -25.75 -1.81
CA PHE A 386 -2.25 -26.47 -1.84
C PHE A 386 -2.15 -28.01 -1.86
N SER A 387 -0.94 -28.56 -1.92
CA SER A 387 -0.70 -30.01 -1.83
C SER A 387 -0.48 -30.50 -0.39
N SER A 388 -0.22 -29.60 0.57
CA SER A 388 -0.12 -29.98 1.98
C SER A 388 -1.51 -30.11 2.63
N LYS A 389 -1.54 -30.76 3.80
CA LYS A 389 -2.72 -30.68 4.68
C LYS A 389 -2.89 -29.23 5.15
N PRO A 390 -4.13 -28.78 5.41
CA PRO A 390 -4.36 -27.48 6.00
C PRO A 390 -3.69 -27.39 7.38
N ARG A 391 -2.92 -26.33 7.61
CA ARG A 391 -2.29 -26.02 8.89
C ARG A 391 -3.33 -25.68 9.96
N SER A 392 -2.98 -25.94 11.22
CA SER A 392 -3.81 -25.57 12.36
C SER A 392 -3.90 -24.05 12.52
N PRO A 393 -4.99 -23.52 13.09
CA PRO A 393 -5.08 -22.10 13.45
C PRO A 393 -4.09 -21.71 14.54
N ILE A 394 -3.70 -20.43 14.58
CA ILE A 394 -2.79 -19.83 15.55
C ILE A 394 -3.53 -18.71 16.28
N ILE A 395 -4.08 -19.03 17.45
CA ILE A 395 -4.93 -18.10 18.20
C ILE A 395 -4.08 -17.24 19.13
N LEU A 396 -3.96 -15.94 18.80
CA LEU A 396 -3.12 -14.99 19.54
C LEU A 396 -3.97 -14.13 20.48
N SER A 397 -3.50 -13.87 21.70
CA SER A 397 -4.18 -13.02 22.67
C SER A 397 -3.20 -12.50 23.72
N PRO A 398 -3.52 -11.41 24.45
CA PRO A 398 -2.60 -10.83 25.43
C PRO A 398 -2.23 -11.75 26.61
N SER A 399 -2.91 -12.90 26.76
CA SER A 399 -2.66 -13.88 27.84
C SER A 399 -1.88 -15.12 27.40
N ASN A 400 -1.68 -15.34 26.09
CA ASN A 400 -0.95 -16.50 25.56
C ASN A 400 0.14 -16.13 24.53
N TRP A 401 0.35 -14.84 24.28
CA TRP A 401 1.30 -14.33 23.29
C TRP A 401 2.58 -13.75 23.92
N THR A 402 3.72 -14.09 23.31
CA THR A 402 5.03 -13.45 23.51
C THR A 402 5.81 -13.57 22.21
N TYR A 403 6.33 -12.47 21.69
CA TYR A 403 7.14 -12.48 20.47
C TYR A 403 8.56 -13.04 20.70
N PRO A 404 9.12 -13.86 19.78
CA PRO A 404 8.43 -14.57 18.69
C PRO A 404 7.72 -15.83 19.20
N ILE A 405 6.66 -16.25 18.50
CA ILE A 405 5.98 -17.53 18.77
C ILE A 405 6.69 -18.73 18.11
N PRO A 406 6.49 -19.97 18.59
CA PRO A 406 7.17 -21.14 18.03
C PRO A 406 6.50 -21.67 16.76
N LEU A 407 7.26 -21.67 15.66
CA LEU A 407 6.91 -22.26 14.35
C LEU A 407 6.17 -23.61 14.45
N GLN A 408 5.01 -23.69 13.77
CA GLN A 408 4.21 -24.91 13.63
C GLN A 408 4.93 -26.06 12.93
N ASN A 409 5.70 -25.78 11.88
CA ASN A 409 6.48 -26.74 11.11
C ASN A 409 7.93 -26.27 11.00
N PRO A 410 8.90 -26.90 11.70
CA PRO A 410 10.33 -26.59 11.58
C PRO A 410 10.92 -27.15 10.27
N ILE A 411 10.35 -26.75 9.12
CA ILE A 411 10.79 -27.11 7.77
C ILE A 411 11.23 -25.83 7.07
N HIS A 412 12.55 -25.63 7.01
CA HIS A 412 13.18 -24.44 6.47
C HIS A 412 13.02 -24.36 4.93
N TYR A 413 12.08 -23.54 4.45
CA TYR A 413 12.03 -23.10 3.04
C TYR A 413 12.91 -21.86 2.85
N GLY A 414 14.20 -21.99 3.15
CA GLY A 414 15.18 -20.92 3.01
C GLY A 414 15.43 -20.57 1.56
N TYR A 415 14.62 -19.66 1.01
CA TYR A 415 14.90 -18.97 -0.24
C TYR A 415 15.40 -17.56 0.09
N ILE A 416 16.57 -17.22 -0.46
CA ILE A 416 17.06 -15.84 -0.43
C ILE A 416 16.25 -15.09 -1.49
N ALA A 417 15.27 -14.32 -1.02
CA ALA A 417 14.59 -13.30 -1.79
C ALA A 417 15.60 -12.23 -2.21
N VAL A 418 15.87 -12.13 -3.51
CA VAL A 418 16.58 -10.99 -4.10
C VAL A 418 15.54 -10.16 -4.82
N VAL A 419 15.25 -8.96 -4.32
CA VAL A 419 14.42 -7.99 -5.05
C VAL A 419 15.32 -7.37 -6.13
N THR A 420 15.29 -7.94 -7.33
CA THR A 420 16.07 -7.42 -8.46
C THR A 420 15.54 -6.05 -8.86
N ASN A 421 16.25 -4.98 -8.51
CA ASN A 421 15.96 -3.58 -8.86
C ASN A 421 16.07 -3.26 -10.38
N ASP A 422 15.78 -4.23 -11.25
CA ASP A 422 15.77 -4.12 -12.72
C ASP A 422 14.49 -3.46 -13.26
N TYR A 423 13.52 -3.14 -12.40
CA TYR A 423 12.33 -2.39 -12.78
C TYR A 423 12.70 -0.98 -13.22
N LYS A 424 12.05 -0.51 -14.29
CA LYS A 424 11.99 0.91 -14.59
C LYS A 424 11.23 1.59 -13.44
N SER A 425 11.71 2.74 -12.96
CA SER A 425 10.97 3.55 -11.98
C SER A 425 9.92 4.42 -12.67
N TYR A 426 8.94 4.94 -11.91
CA TYR A 426 7.88 5.85 -12.39
C TYR A 426 8.39 6.99 -13.30
N THR A 427 9.57 7.56 -13.01
CA THR A 427 10.21 8.63 -13.83
C THR A 427 10.56 8.21 -15.26
N THR A 428 10.64 6.92 -15.54
CA THR A 428 10.84 6.37 -16.89
C THR A 428 9.54 6.36 -17.70
N VAL A 429 8.40 6.23 -17.03
CA VAL A 429 7.05 6.25 -17.63
C VAL A 429 6.49 7.67 -17.72
N TYR A 430 6.85 8.52 -16.76
CA TYR A 430 6.53 9.94 -16.73
C TYR A 430 7.77 10.81 -16.98
N PRO A 431 8.46 10.67 -18.14
CA PRO A 431 9.52 11.60 -18.46
C PRO A 431 8.89 12.98 -18.64
N ALA A 432 9.47 13.99 -18.02
CA ALA A 432 9.09 15.39 -18.21
C ALA A 432 10.10 16.11 -19.12
N PRO A 433 10.24 15.76 -20.43
CA PRO A 433 11.27 16.30 -21.30
C PRO A 433 11.07 17.79 -21.63
N SER A 434 9.92 18.38 -21.34
CA SER A 434 9.72 19.83 -21.34
C SER A 434 10.30 20.48 -20.09
N LEU A 435 10.22 19.82 -18.92
CA LEU A 435 10.73 20.31 -17.64
C LEU A 435 12.24 20.10 -17.46
N GLN A 436 12.86 19.17 -18.21
CA GLN A 436 14.32 18.96 -18.17
C GLN A 436 15.13 20.23 -18.51
N TYR A 437 14.53 21.19 -19.23
CA TYR A 437 15.15 22.46 -19.59
C TYR A 437 15.06 23.52 -18.48
N LEU A 438 14.19 23.34 -17.48
CA LEU A 438 14.02 24.31 -16.41
C LEU A 438 15.25 24.39 -15.52
N LEU A 439 15.86 23.26 -15.11
CA LEU A 439 17.07 23.28 -14.28
C LEU A 439 18.25 24.01 -14.97
N PRO A 440 18.62 23.75 -16.24
CA PRO A 440 19.62 24.54 -16.95
C PRO A 440 19.29 26.04 -17.02
N LEU A 441 18.03 26.40 -17.29
CA LEU A 441 17.60 27.81 -17.37
C LEU A 441 17.66 28.49 -15.99
N GLU A 442 17.20 27.80 -14.95
CA GLU A 442 17.22 28.26 -13.55
C GLU A 442 18.65 28.54 -13.08
N ILE A 443 19.58 27.59 -13.30
CA ILE A 443 21.00 27.75 -13.00
C ILE A 443 21.58 28.96 -13.75
N VAL A 444 21.28 29.11 -15.05
CA VAL A 444 21.74 30.26 -15.84
C VAL A 444 21.17 31.58 -15.29
N GLY A 445 19.87 31.63 -14.96
CA GLY A 445 19.22 32.81 -14.40
C GLY A 445 19.85 33.24 -13.07
N ILE A 446 20.06 32.29 -12.16
CA ILE A 446 20.72 32.51 -10.87
C ILE A 446 22.18 32.98 -11.06
N ILE A 447 22.97 32.31 -11.91
CA ILE A 447 24.37 32.70 -12.17
C ILE A 447 24.45 34.14 -12.72
N LEU A 448 23.60 34.50 -13.68
CA LEU A 448 23.56 35.85 -14.26
C LEU A 448 23.26 36.94 -13.22
N ILE A 449 22.45 36.63 -12.21
CA ILE A 449 22.17 37.52 -11.06
C ILE A 449 23.37 37.56 -10.09
N ILE A 450 23.96 36.40 -9.75
CA ILE A 450 25.10 36.30 -8.82
C ILE A 450 26.35 37.03 -9.36
N VAL A 451 26.57 37.02 -10.68
CA VAL A 451 27.70 37.70 -11.33
C VAL A 451 27.64 39.24 -11.19
N ARG A 452 26.47 39.82 -10.79
CA ARG A 452 26.30 41.25 -10.45
C ARG A 452 26.92 42.21 -11.48
N LYS A 453 26.63 41.95 -12.76
CA LYS A 453 26.97 42.87 -13.86
C LYS A 453 25.69 43.56 -14.32
N LYS A 454 25.74 44.89 -14.47
CA LYS A 454 24.62 45.78 -14.83
C LYS A 454 23.81 45.33 -16.07
N LEU A 455 24.43 44.62 -17.02
CA LEU A 455 23.79 44.06 -18.21
C LEU A 455 23.29 42.62 -18.04
N LEU A 456 23.85 41.85 -17.11
CA LEU A 456 23.52 40.42 -16.90
C LEU A 456 22.37 40.23 -15.91
N THR A 457 22.31 41.01 -14.83
CA THR A 457 21.25 40.89 -13.82
C THR A 457 19.83 41.02 -14.41
N PRO A 458 19.53 41.95 -15.34
CA PRO A 458 18.23 41.99 -16.01
C PRO A 458 17.95 40.78 -16.90
N ILE A 459 18.97 40.21 -17.55
CA ILE A 459 18.83 39.00 -18.38
C ILE A 459 18.52 37.80 -17.48
N GLY A 460 19.25 37.65 -16.36
CA GLY A 460 18.98 36.61 -15.38
C GLY A 460 17.56 36.66 -14.82
N LEU A 461 17.06 37.86 -14.50
CA LEU A 461 15.67 38.06 -14.08
C LEU A 461 14.65 37.67 -15.16
N ILE A 462 14.90 37.98 -16.43
CA ILE A 462 14.03 37.57 -17.54
C ILE A 462 14.00 36.04 -17.66
N VAL A 463 15.16 35.38 -17.55
CA VAL A 463 15.25 33.91 -17.57
C VAL A 463 14.45 33.29 -16.42
N LEU A 464 14.61 33.78 -15.18
CA LEU A 464 13.85 33.27 -14.04
C LEU A 464 12.34 33.56 -14.14
N LEU A 465 11.93 34.70 -14.71
CA LEU A 465 10.51 34.98 -14.97
C LEU A 465 9.91 34.02 -16.02
N ILE A 466 10.70 33.58 -17.01
CA ILE A 466 10.29 32.57 -17.98
C ILE A 466 10.15 31.20 -17.31
N VAL A 467 11.13 30.79 -16.49
CA VAL A 467 11.06 29.52 -15.73
C VAL A 467 9.88 29.53 -14.78
N LEU A 468 9.67 30.60 -14.01
CA LEU A 468 8.50 30.80 -13.14
C LEU A 468 7.19 30.66 -13.92
N GLY A 469 7.07 31.32 -15.09
CA GLY A 469 5.85 31.26 -15.91
C GLY A 469 5.54 29.87 -16.45
N ILE A 470 6.56 29.14 -16.93
CA ILE A 470 6.40 27.74 -17.38
C ILE A 470 6.03 26.84 -16.20
N SER A 471 6.69 27.03 -15.05
CA SER A 471 6.46 26.24 -13.84
C SER A 471 5.03 26.43 -13.32
N THR A 472 4.55 27.67 -13.21
CA THR A 472 3.15 27.97 -12.85
C THR A 472 2.16 27.28 -13.79
N TYR A 473 2.42 27.28 -15.10
CA TYR A 473 1.56 26.63 -16.08
C TYR A 473 1.49 25.11 -15.86
N TYR A 474 2.63 24.42 -15.72
CA TYR A 474 2.64 22.98 -15.47
C TYR A 474 2.01 22.62 -14.12
N TYR A 475 2.32 23.35 -13.06
CA TYR A 475 1.74 23.15 -11.73
C TYR A 475 0.20 23.30 -11.73
N THR A 476 -0.34 24.20 -12.56
CA THR A 476 -1.78 24.51 -12.60
C THR A 476 -2.59 23.59 -13.51
N PHE A 477 -2.01 23.10 -14.61
CA PHE A 477 -2.74 22.40 -15.67
C PHE A 477 -2.32 20.93 -15.88
N TYR A 478 -1.25 20.48 -15.23
CA TYR A 478 -0.73 19.12 -15.36
C TYR A 478 -0.35 18.57 -13.97
N ASN A 479 -1.35 18.15 -13.19
CA ASN A 479 -1.17 17.58 -11.84
C ASN A 479 -0.10 16.48 -11.80
N LEU A 480 -0.01 15.65 -12.84
CA LEU A 480 1.02 14.64 -13.01
C LEU A 480 2.47 15.16 -12.87
N TYR A 481 2.72 16.44 -13.19
CA TYR A 481 4.04 17.07 -13.08
C TYR A 481 4.11 18.15 -12.00
N SER A 482 3.12 18.25 -11.10
CA SER A 482 3.05 19.28 -10.05
C SER A 482 4.31 19.33 -9.19
N PHE A 483 4.80 18.17 -8.74
CA PHE A 483 5.99 18.02 -7.89
C PHE A 483 7.27 18.60 -8.51
N ILE A 484 7.49 18.38 -9.80
CA ILE A 484 8.63 18.95 -10.52
C ILE A 484 8.44 20.46 -10.71
N ALA A 485 7.22 20.88 -11.05
CA ALA A 485 6.90 22.28 -11.33
C ALA A 485 6.96 23.17 -10.08
N GLU A 486 6.54 22.65 -8.92
CA GLU A 486 6.56 23.35 -7.63
C GLU A 486 7.98 23.78 -7.22
N PHE A 487 8.96 22.88 -7.37
CA PHE A 487 10.36 23.18 -7.07
C PHE A 487 10.86 24.41 -7.82
N TYR A 488 10.67 24.44 -9.14
CA TYR A 488 11.10 25.57 -9.99
C TYR A 488 10.26 26.83 -9.73
N LEU A 489 8.97 26.69 -9.42
CA LEU A 489 8.11 27.81 -9.05
C LEU A 489 8.67 28.55 -7.82
N TYR A 490 9.04 27.83 -6.76
CA TYR A 490 9.62 28.46 -5.58
C TYR A 490 11.04 28.97 -5.80
N SER A 491 11.91 28.21 -6.48
CA SER A 491 13.29 28.62 -6.71
C SER A 491 13.37 29.89 -7.58
N SER A 492 12.60 29.94 -8.68
CA SER A 492 12.56 31.10 -9.57
C SER A 492 11.99 32.31 -8.85
N LEU A 493 10.95 32.13 -8.03
CA LEU A 493 10.35 33.23 -7.25
C LEU A 493 11.37 33.86 -6.28
N ILE A 494 12.12 33.04 -5.54
CA ILE A 494 13.19 33.49 -4.64
C ILE A 494 14.27 34.24 -5.44
N GLY A 495 14.70 33.70 -6.57
CA GLY A 495 15.70 34.33 -7.44
C GLY A 495 15.22 35.65 -8.06
N VAL A 496 13.95 35.75 -8.44
CA VAL A 496 13.33 37.01 -8.94
C VAL A 496 13.29 38.07 -7.85
N ILE A 497 12.87 37.73 -6.63
CA ILE A 497 12.85 38.64 -5.48
C ILE A 497 14.27 39.13 -5.15
N GLY A 498 15.23 38.19 -5.04
CA GLY A 498 16.64 38.50 -4.74
C GLY A 498 17.31 39.36 -5.80
N GLY A 499 17.15 39.02 -7.09
CA GLY A 499 17.69 39.79 -8.21
C GLY A 499 17.07 41.18 -8.33
N THR A 500 15.77 41.32 -8.05
CA THR A 500 15.08 42.62 -8.02
C THR A 500 15.62 43.51 -6.90
N ALA A 501 15.81 42.95 -5.70
CA ALA A 501 16.42 43.67 -4.57
C ALA A 501 17.85 44.13 -4.87
N LEU A 502 18.64 43.31 -5.58
CA LEU A 502 19.99 43.68 -6.06
C LEU A 502 19.92 44.85 -7.07
N LEU A 503 19.05 44.80 -8.07
CA LEU A 503 18.88 45.92 -9.02
C LEU A 503 18.45 47.23 -8.35
N VAL A 504 17.54 47.17 -7.37
CA VAL A 504 17.12 48.35 -6.60
C VAL A 504 18.29 48.92 -5.79
N ARG A 505 19.15 48.05 -5.22
CA ARG A 505 20.35 48.48 -4.48
C ARG A 505 21.42 49.08 -5.40
N GLU A 506 21.62 48.52 -6.59
CA GLU A 506 22.57 49.05 -7.59
C GLU A 506 22.13 50.39 -8.19
N ARG A 507 20.83 50.70 -8.22
CA ARG A 507 20.30 52.02 -8.62
C ARG A 507 20.40 53.09 -7.53
N LYS A 508 20.71 52.71 -6.29
CA LYS A 508 20.90 53.62 -5.14
C LYS A 508 22.38 53.92 -4.84
N LYS A 509 23.30 53.38 -5.64
CA LYS A 509 24.74 53.64 -5.63
C LYS A 509 25.16 54.38 -6.90
#